data_AF-A0A917U2L1-F1
#
_entry.id   AF-A0A917U2L1-F1
#
_cell.length_a   1.000
_cell.length_b   1.000
_cell.length_c   1.000
_cell.angle_alpha   90.00
_cell.angle_beta   90.00
_cell.angle_gamma   90.00
#
_symmetry.space_group_name_H-M   'P 1'
#
loop_
_entity.id
_entity.type
_entity.pdbx_description
1 polymer ?
#
loop_
_entity_poly.entity_id
_entity_poly.type
_entity_poly.pdbx_seq_one_letter_code
_entity_poly.pdbx_strand_id
1 'polypeptide(L)'
;MQFLKHMTTFLQGLSRSRRAVGGVLALLTAAVVVLAAPSPAMASENYANICEVSYASCQTGVQAGLVEGQCMTANATSHYTQVCVKYDGDYVYVRDGQADGHAAVAEISGGNGDIRNRFCRNPYGYGTWAKCNFNWTESGTKWVAGGYFANRNQFIANSLWRFSDN
;
A
#
# COMPACT_ATOMS: atom_id res chain seq x y z
N MET A 1 43.33 40.65 46.51
CA MET A 1 43.21 39.20 46.69
C MET A 1 44.18 38.56 45.70
N GLN A 2 45.36 38.09 46.12
CA GLN A 2 45.59 36.77 46.75
C GLN A 2 45.13 35.64 45.79
N PHE A 3 45.90 34.66 45.34
CA PHE A 3 47.06 33.95 45.89
C PHE A 3 47.68 33.09 44.74
N LEU A 4 49.01 32.99 44.64
CA LEU A 4 49.82 31.75 44.81
C LEU A 4 49.53 30.58 43.83
N LYS A 5 50.48 30.19 42.94
CA LYS A 5 51.69 29.35 43.14
C LYS A 5 51.46 27.84 42.94
N HIS A 6 52.51 27.19 42.42
CA HIS A 6 52.86 25.76 42.32
C HIS A 6 52.69 25.18 40.90
N MET A 7 53.72 25.00 40.07
CA MET A 7 55.08 24.45 40.25
C MET A 7 55.09 22.93 40.48
N THR A 8 55.96 22.25 39.71
CA THR A 8 56.66 20.97 40.02
C THR A 8 55.97 19.69 39.48
N THR A 9 56.58 18.64 38.92
CA THR A 9 57.81 18.26 38.19
C THR A 9 57.62 16.77 37.80
N PHE A 10 58.47 16.24 36.91
CA PHE A 10 58.88 14.82 36.81
C PHE A 10 57.84 13.84 36.17
N LEU A 11 58.18 12.78 35.42
CA LEU A 11 59.43 12.12 35.06
C LEU A 11 59.21 11.34 33.76
N GLN A 12 60.31 11.16 33.02
CA GLN A 12 60.49 10.13 32.01
C GLN A 12 60.08 8.73 32.54
N GLY A 13 59.46 7.93 31.67
CA GLY A 13 59.20 6.51 31.94
C GLY A 13 59.18 5.72 30.65
N LEU A 14 60.33 5.14 30.30
CA LEU A 14 60.49 4.07 29.32
C LEU A 14 59.52 2.91 29.64
N SER A 15 58.78 2.40 28.65
CA SER A 15 58.78 0.96 28.43
C SER A 15 58.39 0.62 26.99
N ARG A 16 59.35 0.04 26.27
CA ARG A 16 59.06 -0.90 25.19
C ARG A 16 58.38 -2.11 25.84
N SER A 17 57.22 -2.52 25.35
CA SER A 17 56.86 -3.93 25.43
C SER A 17 56.04 -4.33 24.22
N ARG A 18 56.68 -5.19 23.41
CA ARG A 18 56.05 -6.01 22.39
C ARG A 18 55.05 -6.93 23.06
N ARG A 19 53.83 -7.04 22.54
CA ARG A 19 53.09 -8.30 22.47
C ARG A 19 52.03 -8.20 21.39
N ALA A 20 52.33 -8.87 20.30
CA ALA A 20 51.38 -9.18 19.25
C ALA A 20 50.43 -10.28 19.73
N VAL A 21 49.29 -10.34 19.04
CA VAL A 21 48.37 -11.46 18.87
C VAL A 21 47.47 -11.80 20.07
N GLY A 22 46.18 -11.53 19.89
CA GLY A 22 45.07 -12.10 20.65
C GLY A 22 43.79 -11.84 19.88
N GLY A 23 43.35 -12.85 19.12
CA GLY A 23 42.29 -12.73 18.11
C GLY A 23 40.96 -12.24 18.65
N VAL A 24 40.35 -11.30 17.92
CA VAL A 24 38.95 -10.94 18.10
C VAL A 24 38.13 -11.92 17.26
N LEU A 25 37.44 -12.83 17.94
CA LEU A 25 36.42 -13.69 17.37
C LEU A 25 35.25 -12.79 16.93
N ALA A 26 35.14 -12.50 15.63
CA ALA A 26 33.99 -11.83 15.07
C ALA A 26 32.82 -12.83 15.01
N LEU A 27 31.93 -12.78 16.00
CA LEU A 27 30.64 -13.47 15.97
C LEU A 27 29.79 -12.81 14.87
N LEU A 28 29.78 -13.42 13.69
CA LEU A 28 28.87 -13.06 12.60
C LEU A 28 27.44 -13.47 13.00
N THR A 29 26.68 -12.54 13.57
CA THR A 29 25.22 -12.68 13.69
C THR A 29 24.63 -12.57 12.29
N ALA A 30 24.40 -13.72 11.64
CA ALA A 30 23.62 -13.78 10.42
C ALA A 30 22.18 -13.35 10.75
N ALA A 31 21.85 -12.09 10.45
CA ALA A 31 20.48 -11.62 10.49
C ALA A 31 19.71 -12.35 9.37
N VAL A 32 18.90 -13.33 9.75
CA VAL A 32 17.96 -13.97 8.82
C VAL A 32 16.87 -12.94 8.54
N VAL A 33 17.05 -12.18 7.46
CA VAL A 33 15.98 -11.35 6.91
C VAL A 33 14.98 -12.32 6.29
N VAL A 34 13.95 -12.67 7.06
CA VAL A 34 12.75 -13.31 6.52
C VAL A 34 12.05 -12.27 5.66
N LEU A 35 12.43 -12.21 4.37
CA LEU A 35 11.64 -11.56 3.36
C LEU A 35 10.32 -12.34 3.30
N ALA A 36 9.32 -11.88 4.03
CA ALA A 36 7.94 -12.30 3.82
C ALA A 36 7.56 -11.86 2.41
N ALA A 37 7.90 -12.67 1.42
CA ALA A 37 7.38 -12.53 0.08
C ALA A 37 5.85 -12.57 0.22
N PRO A 38 5.12 -11.59 -0.34
CA PRO A 38 3.67 -11.60 -0.27
C PRO A 38 3.18 -12.96 -0.78
N SER A 39 2.39 -13.64 0.05
CA SER A 39 1.93 -14.99 -0.27
C SER A 39 1.23 -14.98 -1.63
N PRO A 40 1.58 -15.89 -2.56
CA PRO A 40 1.04 -15.92 -3.93
C PRO A 40 -0.48 -16.13 -4.00
N ALA A 41 -1.15 -16.42 -2.88
CA ALA A 41 -2.61 -16.46 -2.77
C ALA A 41 -3.29 -15.14 -3.18
N MET A 42 -2.57 -14.01 -3.19
CA MET A 42 -3.11 -12.70 -3.57
C MET A 42 -2.88 -12.34 -5.05
N ALA A 43 -2.21 -13.15 -5.86
CA ALA A 43 -1.90 -12.83 -7.26
C ALA A 43 -2.92 -13.35 -8.29
N SER A 44 -3.99 -14.04 -7.86
CA SER A 44 -5.03 -14.52 -8.78
C SER A 44 -5.74 -13.35 -9.46
N GLU A 45 -5.81 -13.39 -10.80
CA GLU A 45 -6.59 -12.44 -11.61
C GLU A 45 -8.09 -12.47 -11.22
N ASN A 46 -8.57 -13.63 -10.75
CA ASN A 46 -9.95 -13.85 -10.28
C ASN A 46 -10.02 -13.93 -8.75
N TYR A 47 -9.72 -12.81 -8.09
CA TYR A 47 -9.74 -12.70 -6.64
C TYR A 47 -11.15 -12.75 -6.02
N ALA A 48 -12.20 -12.60 -6.83
CA ALA A 48 -13.59 -12.75 -6.43
C ALA A 48 -14.40 -13.48 -7.52
N ASN A 49 -15.46 -14.19 -7.14
CA ASN A 49 -16.29 -14.93 -8.09
C ASN A 49 -17.03 -14.00 -9.06
N ILE A 50 -17.31 -12.76 -8.66
CA ILE A 50 -17.86 -11.73 -9.55
C ILE A 50 -16.89 -11.41 -10.71
N CYS A 51 -15.60 -11.73 -10.61
CA CYS A 51 -14.65 -11.50 -11.71
C CYS A 51 -14.81 -12.53 -12.85
N GLU A 52 -15.52 -13.62 -12.61
CA GLU A 52 -15.71 -14.71 -13.59
C GLU A 52 -16.99 -14.52 -14.42
N VAL A 53 -17.83 -13.53 -14.11
CA VAL A 53 -19.08 -13.26 -14.85
C VAL A 53 -18.88 -12.22 -15.94
N SER A 54 -19.59 -12.39 -17.06
CA SER A 54 -19.40 -11.58 -18.27
C SER A 54 -19.73 -10.09 -18.12
N TYR A 55 -20.54 -9.71 -17.13
CA TYR A 55 -20.91 -8.31 -16.90
C TYR A 55 -19.97 -7.58 -15.94
N ALA A 56 -18.88 -8.22 -15.52
CA ALA A 56 -17.91 -7.64 -14.61
C ALA A 56 -16.51 -7.60 -15.22
N SER A 57 -15.74 -6.59 -14.85
CA SER A 57 -14.33 -6.44 -15.19
C SER A 57 -13.54 -6.22 -13.91
N CYS A 58 -12.71 -7.18 -13.52
CA CYS A 58 -11.81 -7.04 -12.39
C CYS A 58 -10.39 -6.75 -12.87
N GLN A 59 -9.73 -5.76 -12.26
CA GLN A 59 -8.32 -5.46 -12.49
C GLN A 59 -7.58 -5.47 -11.15
N THR A 60 -6.39 -6.07 -11.15
CA THR A 60 -5.41 -5.83 -10.10
C THR A 60 -4.63 -4.59 -10.47
N GLY A 61 -4.74 -3.54 -9.67
CA GLY A 61 -4.13 -2.25 -9.98
C GLY A 61 -2.62 -2.29 -9.89
N VAL A 62 -1.98 -1.43 -10.69
CA VAL A 62 -0.53 -1.19 -10.62
C VAL A 62 -0.21 -0.16 -9.55
N GLN A 63 0.90 -0.29 -8.83
CA GLN A 63 1.25 0.64 -7.76
C GLN A 63 1.39 2.08 -8.31
N ALA A 64 0.79 3.05 -7.62
CA ALA A 64 0.79 4.45 -8.02
C ALA A 64 1.46 5.33 -6.96
N GLY A 65 2.34 6.23 -7.41
CA GLY A 65 2.97 7.25 -6.56
C GLY A 65 2.22 8.59 -6.56
N LEU A 66 1.67 9.00 -7.71
CA LEU A 66 0.85 10.20 -7.87
C LEU A 66 -0.62 9.80 -7.99
N VAL A 67 -1.48 10.53 -7.28
CA VAL A 67 -2.93 10.32 -7.26
C VAL A 67 -3.61 11.59 -7.75
N GLU A 68 -4.58 11.45 -8.64
CA GLU A 68 -5.28 12.55 -9.30
C GLU A 68 -6.79 12.31 -9.28
N GLY A 69 -7.56 13.37 -9.50
CA GLY A 69 -9.01 13.30 -9.65
C GLY A 69 -9.81 13.55 -8.38
N GLN A 70 -11.11 13.24 -8.43
CA GLN A 70 -12.02 13.42 -7.31
C GLN A 70 -11.90 12.23 -6.35
N CYS A 71 -11.66 12.51 -5.08
CA CYS A 71 -11.42 11.50 -4.05
C CYS A 71 -12.49 11.51 -2.97
N MET A 72 -12.87 10.33 -2.47
CA MET A 72 -13.55 10.18 -1.18
C MET A 72 -13.08 8.94 -0.43
N THR A 73 -13.36 8.92 0.88
CA THR A 73 -12.95 7.85 1.80
C THR A 73 -14.18 7.14 2.33
N ALA A 74 -14.17 5.81 2.25
CA ALA A 74 -15.18 4.97 2.86
C ALA A 74 -15.14 5.05 4.39
N ASN A 75 -16.22 4.66 5.05
CA ASN A 75 -16.25 4.62 6.51
C ASN A 75 -15.43 3.45 7.10
N ALA A 76 -15.37 3.38 8.43
CA ALA A 76 -14.61 2.35 9.16
C ALA A 76 -15.04 0.92 8.82
N THR A 77 -16.34 0.67 8.58
CA THR A 77 -16.86 -0.66 8.22
C THR A 77 -16.32 -1.14 6.87
N SER A 78 -15.92 -0.21 6.01
CA SER A 78 -15.30 -0.48 4.69
C SER A 78 -13.80 -0.15 4.70
N HIS A 79 -13.20 -0.26 5.88
CA HIS A 79 -11.76 -0.22 6.12
C HIS A 79 -11.07 1.06 5.65
N TYR A 80 -11.80 2.19 5.72
CA TYR A 80 -11.31 3.49 5.29
C TYR A 80 -10.75 3.50 3.85
N THR A 81 -11.25 2.60 3.00
CA THR A 81 -10.83 2.50 1.60
C THR A 81 -11.00 3.84 0.93
N GLN A 82 -9.92 4.38 0.36
CA GLN A 82 -9.96 5.65 -0.35
C GLN A 82 -10.02 5.38 -1.84
N VAL A 83 -10.93 6.06 -2.53
CA VAL A 83 -11.10 5.94 -3.97
C VAL A 83 -10.97 7.31 -4.59
N CYS A 84 -10.12 7.43 -5.60
CA CYS A 84 -10.08 8.61 -6.46
C CYS A 84 -10.40 8.22 -7.90
N VAL A 85 -11.20 9.05 -8.57
CA VAL A 85 -11.52 8.89 -9.99
C VAL A 85 -10.98 10.09 -10.75
N LYS A 86 -10.07 9.84 -11.68
CA LYS A 86 -9.70 10.81 -12.71
C LYS A 86 -10.54 10.49 -13.94
N TYR A 87 -11.53 11.35 -14.17
CA TYR A 87 -12.48 11.20 -15.29
C TYR A 87 -11.77 11.23 -16.64
N ASP A 88 -10.81 12.14 -16.83
CA ASP A 88 -9.94 12.17 -18.02
C ASP A 88 -8.98 10.96 -18.04
N GLY A 89 -9.29 10.00 -18.91
CA GLY A 89 -8.52 8.75 -19.08
C GLY A 89 -8.97 7.57 -18.22
N ASP A 90 -10.14 7.66 -17.57
CA ASP A 90 -10.82 6.56 -16.87
C ASP A 90 -10.00 5.84 -15.80
N TYR A 91 -9.19 6.60 -15.08
CA TYR A 91 -8.33 6.06 -14.03
C TYR A 91 -9.04 6.02 -12.69
N VAL A 92 -8.94 4.86 -12.03
CA VAL A 92 -9.39 4.65 -10.66
C VAL A 92 -8.19 4.35 -9.79
N TYR A 93 -8.03 5.14 -8.74
CA TYR A 93 -7.00 4.96 -7.72
C TYR A 93 -7.65 4.42 -6.46
N VAL A 94 -7.03 3.42 -5.85
CA VAL A 94 -7.53 2.77 -4.64
C VAL A 94 -6.43 2.72 -3.59
N ARG A 95 -6.70 3.29 -2.42
CA ARG A 95 -5.82 3.20 -1.27
C ARG A 95 -6.37 2.25 -0.24
N ASP A 96 -5.48 1.46 0.32
CA ASP A 96 -5.76 0.73 1.53
C ASP A 96 -5.65 1.66 2.75
N GLY A 97 -6.78 1.86 3.43
CA GLY A 97 -6.92 2.77 4.56
C GLY A 97 -6.71 2.11 5.93
N GLN A 98 -6.55 0.78 6.00
CA GLN A 98 -6.50 0.07 7.27
C GLN A 98 -5.51 -1.11 7.26
N ALA A 99 -4.71 -1.23 8.32
CA ALA A 99 -3.74 -2.32 8.47
C ALA A 99 -4.41 -3.58 9.04
N ASP A 100 -5.17 -4.30 8.22
CA ASP A 100 -5.91 -5.52 8.61
C ASP A 100 -5.67 -6.75 7.71
N GLY A 101 -4.85 -6.60 6.67
CA GLY A 101 -4.50 -7.69 5.77
C GLY A 101 -5.50 -7.93 4.63
N HIS A 102 -6.60 -7.17 4.56
CA HIS A 102 -7.47 -7.17 3.40
C HIS A 102 -6.92 -6.26 2.29
N ALA A 103 -7.13 -6.66 1.04
CA ALA A 103 -6.88 -5.78 -0.10
C ALA A 103 -8.07 -4.81 -0.26
N ALA A 104 -7.77 -3.51 -0.28
CA ALA A 104 -8.77 -2.50 -0.61
C ALA A 104 -9.19 -2.59 -2.07
N VAL A 105 -10.48 -2.35 -2.32
CA VAL A 105 -11.10 -2.46 -3.63
C VAL A 105 -12.05 -1.29 -3.86
N ALA A 106 -11.95 -0.67 -5.04
CA ALA A 106 -13.00 0.20 -5.56
C ALA A 106 -13.92 -0.58 -6.50
N GLU A 107 -15.20 -0.27 -6.45
CA GLU A 107 -16.18 -0.68 -7.45
C GLU A 107 -16.71 0.57 -8.18
N ILE A 108 -16.69 0.51 -9.51
CA ILE A 108 -17.41 1.44 -10.38
C ILE A 108 -18.51 0.65 -11.08
N SER A 109 -19.75 0.85 -10.65
CA SER A 109 -20.91 0.23 -11.29
C SER A 109 -21.61 1.20 -12.23
N GLY A 110 -22.22 0.69 -13.29
CA GLY A 110 -22.93 1.45 -14.31
C GLY A 110 -24.12 0.67 -14.88
N GLY A 111 -25.13 1.39 -15.36
CA GLY A 111 -26.35 0.79 -15.90
C GLY A 111 -26.27 0.33 -17.36
N ASN A 112 -25.29 0.83 -18.10
CA ASN A 112 -25.21 0.71 -19.57
C ASN A 112 -23.99 -0.10 -20.01
N GLY A 113 -24.11 -0.74 -21.18
CA GLY A 113 -23.06 -1.57 -21.79
C GLY A 113 -22.98 -2.99 -21.24
N ASP A 114 -22.11 -3.81 -21.83
CA ASP A 114 -21.94 -5.21 -21.45
C ASP A 114 -21.28 -5.35 -20.06
N ILE A 115 -20.31 -4.48 -19.77
CA ILE A 115 -19.63 -4.42 -18.47
C ILE A 115 -20.32 -3.42 -17.55
N ARG A 116 -21.02 -3.96 -16.56
CA ARG A 116 -21.80 -3.21 -15.57
C ARG A 116 -21.03 -2.92 -14.30
N ASN A 117 -20.15 -3.84 -13.87
CA ASN A 117 -19.37 -3.66 -12.64
C ASN A 117 -17.87 -3.72 -12.94
N ARG A 118 -17.12 -2.76 -12.41
CA ARG A 118 -15.67 -2.66 -12.61
C ARG A 118 -15.00 -2.62 -11.25
N PHE A 119 -14.11 -3.56 -10.97
CA PHE A 119 -13.43 -3.66 -9.67
C PHE A 119 -11.95 -3.38 -9.83
N CYS A 120 -11.42 -2.46 -9.03
CA CYS A 120 -9.99 -2.17 -8.96
C CYS A 120 -9.45 -2.57 -7.60
N ARG A 121 -8.57 -3.57 -7.56
CA ARG A 121 -7.97 -4.04 -6.31
C ARG A 121 -6.58 -3.45 -6.09
N ASN A 122 -6.30 -3.03 -4.87
CA ASN A 122 -4.97 -2.69 -4.40
C ASN A 122 -4.33 -3.87 -3.64
N PRO A 123 -3.33 -4.57 -4.21
CA PRO A 123 -2.67 -5.72 -3.58
C PRO A 123 -1.46 -5.33 -2.69
N TYR A 124 -1.09 -4.04 -2.62
CA TYR A 124 0.18 -3.61 -2.02
C TYR A 124 0.09 -3.31 -0.51
N GLY A 125 -1.10 -3.47 0.06
CA GLY A 125 -1.37 -3.36 1.50
C GLY A 125 -1.47 -1.93 2.03
N TYR A 126 -1.55 -1.81 3.34
CA TYR A 126 -1.89 -0.57 4.04
C TYR A 126 -1.09 0.66 3.59
N GLY A 127 -1.81 1.76 3.37
CA GLY A 127 -1.26 3.07 3.09
C GLY A 127 -0.80 3.28 1.66
N THR A 128 -0.71 2.21 0.86
CA THR A 128 -0.29 2.25 -0.55
C THR A 128 -1.46 2.60 -1.46
N TRP A 129 -1.14 3.05 -2.68
CA TRP A 129 -2.11 3.29 -3.75
C TRP A 129 -1.88 2.32 -4.91
N ALA A 130 -2.97 1.84 -5.50
CA ALA A 130 -2.98 1.16 -6.78
C ALA A 130 -3.86 1.90 -7.79
N LYS A 131 -3.58 1.74 -9.09
CA LYS A 131 -4.29 2.37 -10.20
C LYS A 131 -4.78 1.33 -11.20
N CYS A 132 -6.04 1.47 -11.62
CA CYS A 132 -6.62 0.73 -12.74
C CYS A 132 -7.07 1.70 -13.83
N ASN A 133 -7.13 1.24 -15.08
CA ASN A 133 -7.75 1.96 -16.19
C ASN A 133 -8.85 1.10 -16.77
N PHE A 134 -10.09 1.56 -16.67
CA PHE A 134 -11.23 0.79 -17.13
C PHE A 134 -11.68 1.08 -18.55
N ASN A 135 -11.23 2.17 -19.18
CA ASN A 135 -11.69 2.63 -20.50
C ASN A 135 -13.20 2.46 -20.64
N TRP A 136 -13.98 3.07 -19.73
CA TRP A 136 -15.42 2.82 -19.65
C TRP A 136 -16.18 3.65 -20.70
N THR A 137 -17.45 3.32 -20.91
CA THR A 137 -18.30 4.17 -21.75
C THR A 137 -18.66 5.45 -21.03
N GLU A 138 -18.62 6.58 -21.72
CA GLU A 138 -19.07 7.86 -21.17
C GLU A 138 -20.57 7.91 -20.89
N SER A 139 -21.34 7.04 -21.54
CA SER A 139 -22.80 7.02 -21.35
C SER A 139 -23.21 6.50 -19.96
N GLY A 140 -24.23 7.15 -19.39
CA GLY A 140 -24.92 6.69 -18.19
C GLY A 140 -24.25 7.08 -16.87
N THR A 141 -25.05 7.05 -15.82
CA THR A 141 -24.62 7.29 -14.43
C THR A 141 -23.75 6.13 -13.94
N LYS A 142 -22.69 6.50 -13.23
CA LYS A 142 -21.75 5.59 -12.60
C LYS A 142 -21.79 5.80 -11.08
N TRP A 143 -21.74 4.71 -10.32
CA TRP A 143 -21.70 4.73 -8.86
C TRP A 143 -20.35 4.23 -8.38
N VAL A 144 -19.74 4.97 -7.48
CA VAL A 144 -18.44 4.68 -6.90
C VAL A 144 -18.65 4.14 -5.49
N ALA A 145 -18.07 2.98 -5.22
CA ALA A 145 -18.00 2.41 -3.88
C ALA A 145 -16.55 2.03 -3.54
N GLY A 146 -16.23 2.07 -2.25
CA GLY A 146 -14.93 1.64 -1.71
C GLY A 146 -15.15 0.63 -0.60
N GLY A 147 -14.31 -0.41 -0.55
CA GLY A 147 -14.42 -1.47 0.44
C GLY A 147 -13.41 -2.59 0.23
N TYR A 148 -13.78 -3.80 0.63
CA TYR A 148 -12.93 -4.99 0.51
C TYR A 148 -13.78 -6.25 0.30
N PHE A 149 -13.16 -7.32 -0.20
CA PHE A 149 -13.78 -8.64 -0.20
C PHE A 149 -13.46 -9.35 1.11
N ALA A 150 -14.50 -9.63 1.92
CA ALA A 150 -14.36 -10.45 3.12
C ALA A 150 -14.12 -11.94 2.78
N ASN A 151 -14.63 -12.37 1.63
CA ASN A 151 -14.37 -13.66 1.00
C ASN A 151 -14.68 -13.55 -0.51
N ARG A 152 -14.49 -14.63 -1.29
CA ARG A 152 -14.70 -14.63 -2.76
C ARG A 152 -16.11 -14.24 -3.21
N ASN A 153 -17.11 -14.28 -2.32
CA ASN A 153 -18.52 -14.01 -2.64
C ASN A 153 -19.07 -12.75 -1.98
N GLN A 154 -18.34 -12.13 -1.05
CA GLN A 154 -18.87 -11.07 -0.20
C GLN A 154 -18.02 -9.82 -0.31
N PHE A 155 -18.53 -8.84 -1.03
CA PHE A 155 -17.98 -7.49 -1.07
C PHE A 155 -18.64 -6.64 0.03
N ILE A 156 -17.84 -6.14 0.96
CA ILE A 156 -18.28 -5.21 2.00
C ILE A 156 -17.79 -3.83 1.59
N ALA A 157 -18.74 -2.94 1.26
CA ALA A 157 -18.42 -1.64 0.72
C ALA A 157 -19.38 -0.56 1.18
N ASN A 158 -18.88 0.67 1.09
CA ASN A 158 -19.64 1.89 1.32
C ASN A 158 -19.78 2.61 -0.03
N SER A 159 -21.01 2.98 -0.37
CA SER A 159 -21.26 3.88 -1.49
C SER A 159 -20.68 5.25 -1.16
N LEU A 160 -19.90 5.79 -2.09
CA LEU A 160 -19.18 7.04 -1.92
C LEU A 160 -19.92 8.17 -2.67
N TRP A 161 -19.88 8.19 -3.99
CA TRP A 161 -20.64 9.13 -4.82
C TRP A 161 -21.12 8.50 -6.11
N ARG A 162 -21.86 9.29 -6.89
CA ARG A 162 -22.19 9.00 -8.28
C ARG A 162 -21.77 10.18 -9.16
N PHE A 163 -21.48 9.88 -10.42
CA PHE A 163 -21.22 10.88 -11.45
C PHE A 163 -21.92 10.48 -12.76
N SER A 164 -22.19 11.46 -13.60
CA SER A 164 -22.76 11.30 -14.94
C SER A 164 -22.03 12.30 -15.83
N ASP A 165 -21.82 11.94 -17.09
CA ASP A 165 -21.13 12.74 -18.10
C ASP A 165 -19.66 13.01 -17.73
N ASN A 166 -18.77 12.26 -18.38
CA ASN A 166 -17.34 12.37 -18.22
C ASN A 166 -16.64 12.34 -19.57
#